data_AF-A0ABD0ZE69-F1
#
_entry.id   AF-A0ABD0ZE69-F1
#
_cell.length_a   1.000
_cell.length_b   1.000
_cell.length_c   1.000
_cell.angle_alpha   90.00
_cell.angle_beta   90.00
_cell.angle_gamma   90.00
#
_symmetry.space_group_name_H-M   'P 1'
#
loop_
_entity.id
_entity.type
_entity.pdbx_description
1 polymer ?
#
loop_
_entity_poly.entity_id
_entity_poly.type
_entity_poly.pdbx_seq_one_letter_code
_entity_poly.pdbx_strand_id
1 'polypeptide(L)'
;MHLMEVSRAMLFDRSVPKQYWGDAVMTACYLINRLPTAHLGNMSPFEVLNKVKPSIDHLRVFGCVCYAFVPETQRHKLEPKSIMCVFIEYSSTQKGYTCFNPTTKRVHVSREVKFVEEKGYFGTKSWDSLIDLTSSVENASTLRVILQGLAPGGGNVSEHIDHNDVVEDDGGSCNARVQEN
;
A
#
# COMPACT_ATOMS: atom_id res chain seq x y z
N MET A 1 -6.49 -10.01 -12.96
CA MET A 1 -5.85 -9.55 -11.70
C MET A 1 -5.29 -8.16 -12.00
N HIS A 2 -6.06 -7.09 -11.75
CA HIS A 2 -5.67 -5.71 -12.07
C HIS A 2 -6.17 -4.75 -10.98
N LEU A 3 -7.43 -4.93 -10.55
CA LEU A 3 -8.04 -4.11 -9.51
C LEU A 3 -7.22 -4.06 -8.22
N MET A 4 -6.87 -5.22 -7.65
CA MET A 4 -6.12 -5.28 -6.37
C MET A 4 -4.70 -4.73 -6.47
N GLU A 5 -4.08 -4.77 -7.65
CA GLU A 5 -2.75 -4.23 -7.87
C GLU A 5 -2.79 -2.70 -7.90
N VAL A 6 -3.78 -2.13 -8.60
CA VAL A 6 -4.05 -0.69 -8.61
C VAL A 6 -4.37 -0.18 -7.20
N SER A 7 -5.27 -0.86 -6.47
CA SER A 7 -5.59 -0.49 -5.08
C SER A 7 -4.37 -0.54 -4.16
N ARG A 8 -3.53 -1.57 -4.32
CA ARG A 8 -2.29 -1.71 -3.55
C ARG A 8 -1.34 -0.57 -3.88
N ALA A 9 -1.15 -0.24 -5.15
CA ALA A 9 -0.32 0.87 -5.58
C ALA A 9 -0.80 2.21 -4.99
N MET A 10 -2.10 2.49 -5.01
CA MET A 10 -2.69 3.69 -4.39
C MET A 10 -2.40 3.80 -2.89
N LEU A 11 -2.54 2.69 -2.16
CA LEU A 11 -2.22 2.66 -0.73
C LEU A 11 -0.73 2.95 -0.48
N PHE A 12 0.15 2.40 -1.33
CA PHE A 12 1.59 2.63 -1.19
C PHE A 12 2.03 4.05 -1.56
N ASP A 13 1.47 4.65 -2.61
CA ASP A 13 1.85 5.98 -3.11
C ASP A 13 1.84 7.05 -2.01
N ARG A 14 0.81 7.04 -1.15
CA ARG A 14 0.65 8.01 -0.04
C ARG A 14 0.75 7.39 1.34
N SER A 15 1.35 6.20 1.43
CA SER A 15 1.49 5.42 2.67
C SER A 15 0.20 5.28 3.47
N VAL A 16 -0.94 5.19 2.77
CA VAL A 16 -2.25 5.08 3.39
C VAL A 16 -2.33 3.73 4.13
N PRO A 17 -2.75 3.72 5.41
CA PRO A 17 -2.85 2.50 6.19
C PRO A 17 -3.78 1.48 5.53
N LYS A 18 -3.46 0.19 5.68
CA LYS A 18 -4.22 -0.92 5.09
C LYS A 18 -5.69 -0.95 5.53
N GLN A 19 -6.07 -0.28 6.62
CA GLN A 19 -7.47 -0.19 7.06
C GLN A 19 -8.39 0.48 6.02
N TYR A 20 -7.86 1.32 5.13
CA TYR A 20 -8.61 1.99 4.07
C TYR A 20 -8.62 1.21 2.74
N TRP A 21 -8.34 -0.10 2.78
CA TRP A 21 -8.27 -0.91 1.56
C TRP A 21 -9.60 -0.94 0.79
N GLY A 22 -10.74 -0.89 1.50
CA GLY A 22 -12.07 -0.87 0.87
C GLY A 22 -12.26 0.38 0.03
N ASP A 23 -11.94 1.55 0.59
CA ASP A 23 -12.02 2.84 -0.10
C ASP A 23 -11.05 2.91 -1.30
N ALA A 24 -9.86 2.32 -1.16
CA ALA A 24 -8.89 2.20 -2.24
C ALA A 24 -9.42 1.34 -3.39
N VAL A 25 -10.08 0.22 -3.09
CA VAL A 25 -10.71 -0.65 -4.11
C VAL A 25 -11.85 0.05 -4.84
N MET A 26 -12.69 0.79 -4.11
CA MET A 26 -13.77 1.57 -4.72
C MET A 26 -13.21 2.65 -5.65
N THR A 27 -12.18 3.36 -5.20
CA THR A 27 -11.48 4.38 -6.01
C THR A 27 -10.82 3.76 -7.24
N ALA A 28 -10.11 2.64 -7.09
CA ALA A 28 -9.50 1.93 -8.20
C ALA A 28 -10.52 1.48 -9.24
N CYS A 29 -11.66 0.91 -8.79
CA CYS A 29 -12.76 0.53 -9.66
C CYS A 29 -13.31 1.76 -10.43
N TYR A 30 -13.50 2.88 -9.72
CA TYR A 30 -13.96 4.13 -10.30
C TYR A 30 -13.04 4.66 -11.41
N LEU A 31 -11.71 4.58 -11.20
CA LEU A 31 -10.71 4.97 -12.19
C LEU A 31 -10.67 4.02 -13.38
N ILE A 32 -10.58 2.71 -13.14
CA ILE A 32 -10.51 1.68 -14.19
C ILE A 32 -11.69 1.81 -15.14
N ASN A 33 -12.89 2.10 -14.62
CA ASN A 33 -14.08 2.27 -15.45
C ASN A 33 -14.03 3.52 -16.34
N ARG A 34 -13.22 4.54 -16.03
CA ARG A 34 -13.15 5.82 -16.75
C ARG A 34 -11.89 6.01 -17.57
N LEU A 35 -10.87 5.18 -17.36
CA LEU A 35 -9.65 5.23 -18.14
C LEU A 35 -9.81 4.46 -19.46
N PRO A 36 -9.28 5.00 -20.57
CA PRO A 36 -9.30 4.30 -21.84
C PRO A 36 -8.44 3.04 -21.76
N THR A 37 -8.91 1.95 -22.38
CA THR A 37 -8.20 0.67 -22.39
C THR A 37 -7.96 0.21 -23.82
N ALA A 38 -6.77 -0.34 -24.11
CA ALA A 38 -6.39 -0.81 -25.44
C ALA A 38 -7.33 -1.92 -25.96
N HIS A 39 -7.80 -2.80 -25.08
CA HIS A 39 -8.76 -3.87 -25.40
C HIS A 39 -10.10 -3.36 -25.93
N LEU A 40 -10.46 -2.11 -25.64
CA LEU A 40 -11.70 -1.45 -26.07
C LEU A 40 -11.42 -0.40 -27.17
N GLY A 41 -10.30 -0.51 -27.89
CA GLY A 41 -9.96 0.45 -28.95
C GLY A 41 -9.71 1.87 -28.42
N ASN A 42 -9.07 1.98 -27.24
CA ASN A 42 -8.86 3.24 -26.51
C ASN A 42 -10.14 3.94 -26.04
N MET A 43 -11.25 3.21 -25.92
CA MET A 43 -12.44 3.65 -25.20
C MET A 43 -12.40 3.19 -23.74
N SER A 44 -13.02 3.94 -22.85
CA SER A 44 -13.23 3.55 -21.47
C SER A 44 -14.44 2.61 -21.33
N PRO A 45 -14.46 1.70 -20.35
CA PRO A 45 -15.65 0.89 -20.06
C PRO A 45 -16.92 1.74 -19.85
N PHE A 46 -16.79 2.90 -19.20
CA PHE A 46 -17.87 3.86 -19.00
C PHE A 46 -18.41 4.42 -20.32
N GLU A 47 -17.53 4.76 -21.28
CA GLU A 47 -17.94 5.19 -22.63
C GLU A 47 -18.69 4.11 -23.37
N VAL A 48 -18.19 2.87 -23.33
CA VAL A 48 -18.81 1.77 -24.06
C VAL A 48 -20.21 1.48 -23.52
N LEU A 49 -20.39 1.56 -22.21
CA LEU A 49 -21.66 1.29 -21.54
C LEU A 49 -22.66 2.45 -21.69
N ASN A 50 -22.23 3.69 -21.41
CA ASN A 50 -23.12 4.84 -21.36
C ASN A 50 -23.20 5.64 -22.66
N LYS A 51 -22.38 5.29 -23.67
CA LYS A 51 -22.23 6.00 -24.95
C LYS A 51 -21.86 7.49 -24.79
N VAL A 52 -21.26 7.85 -23.65
CA VAL A 52 -20.86 9.21 -23.29
C VAL A 52 -19.45 9.20 -22.72
N LYS A 53 -18.61 10.14 -23.17
CA LYS A 53 -17.25 10.35 -22.66
C LYS A 53 -17.26 10.83 -21.21
N PRO A 54 -16.59 10.13 -20.27
CA PRO A 54 -16.51 10.61 -18.90
C PRO A 54 -15.64 11.87 -18.85
N SER A 55 -16.05 12.84 -18.06
CA SER A 55 -15.12 13.88 -17.58
C SER A 55 -14.14 13.23 -16.61
N ILE A 56 -12.87 13.64 -16.68
CA ILE A 56 -11.78 13.15 -15.83
C ILE A 56 -11.11 14.29 -15.05
N ASP A 57 -11.58 15.53 -15.20
CA ASP A 57 -10.97 16.72 -14.59
C ASP A 57 -11.11 16.74 -13.05
N HIS A 58 -12.07 15.97 -12.55
CA HIS A 58 -12.33 15.78 -11.13
C HIS A 58 -11.50 14.65 -10.52
N LEU A 59 -10.71 13.91 -11.30
CA LEU A 59 -9.86 12.87 -10.74
C LEU A 59 -8.75 13.47 -9.89
N ARG A 60 -8.50 12.85 -8.73
CA ARG A 60 -7.52 13.29 -7.73
C ARG A 60 -6.70 12.13 -7.19
N VAL A 61 -5.52 12.45 -6.67
CA VAL A 61 -4.59 11.47 -6.06
C VAL A 61 -5.17 10.93 -4.76
N PHE A 62 -5.44 9.63 -4.71
CA PHE A 62 -5.92 8.94 -3.50
C PHE A 62 -4.93 9.10 -2.33
N GLY A 63 -5.43 9.37 -1.13
CA GLY A 63 -4.60 9.53 0.07
C GLY A 63 -3.88 10.87 0.20
N CYS A 64 -4.09 11.80 -0.73
CA CYS A 64 -3.52 13.14 -0.61
C CYS A 64 -4.23 13.98 0.47
N VAL A 65 -3.52 14.99 0.97
CA VAL A 65 -4.08 16.00 1.86
C VAL A 65 -5.04 16.88 1.07
N CYS A 66 -6.20 17.14 1.66
CA CYS A 66 -7.20 18.02 1.08
C CYS A 66 -7.84 18.92 2.14
N TYR A 67 -8.43 20.02 1.69
CA TYR A 67 -9.16 20.96 2.54
C TYR A 67 -10.60 21.05 2.06
N ALA A 68 -11.52 20.51 2.85
CA ALA A 68 -12.95 20.54 2.56
C ALA A 68 -13.56 21.85 3.07
N PHE A 69 -14.32 22.54 2.23
CA PHE A 69 -15.01 23.78 2.61
C PHE A 69 -16.11 23.52 3.66
N VAL A 70 -16.23 24.40 4.65
CA VAL A 70 -17.27 24.38 5.68
C VAL A 70 -18.25 25.52 5.44
N PRO A 71 -19.54 25.22 5.19
CA PRO A 71 -20.57 26.24 5.02
C PRO A 71 -20.74 27.15 6.25
N GLU A 72 -21.19 28.39 6.03
CA GLU A 72 -21.43 29.35 7.11
C GLU A 72 -22.44 28.87 8.15
N THR A 73 -23.39 28.04 7.74
CA THR A 73 -24.41 27.45 8.61
C THR A 73 -23.85 26.44 9.61
N GLN A 74 -22.65 25.91 9.36
CA GLN A 74 -21.99 24.89 10.17
C GLN A 74 -20.81 25.45 10.99
N ARG A 75 -20.56 26.76 10.93
CA ARG A 75 -19.43 27.40 11.60
C ARG A 75 -19.87 28.64 12.38
N HIS A 76 -19.26 28.85 13.54
CA HIS A 76 -19.45 30.05 14.35
C HIS A 76 -18.54 31.21 13.88
N LYS A 77 -18.76 32.40 14.44
CA LYS A 77 -17.98 33.59 14.09
C LYS A 77 -16.49 33.34 14.40
N LEU A 78 -15.62 33.62 13.43
CA LEU A 78 -14.16 33.42 13.45
C LEU A 78 -13.67 31.96 13.35
N GLU A 79 -14.55 30.98 13.14
CA GLU A 79 -14.12 29.60 12.89
C GLU A 79 -13.50 29.42 11.48
N PRO A 80 -12.59 28.43 11.33
CA PRO A 80 -11.95 28.15 10.05
C PRO A 80 -12.98 27.82 8.95
N LYS A 81 -12.74 28.33 7.74
CA LYS A 81 -13.61 28.10 6.57
C LYS A 81 -13.40 26.74 5.91
N SER A 82 -12.40 25.98 6.35
CA SER A 82 -12.07 24.68 5.77
C SER A 82 -11.50 23.73 6.81
N ILE A 83 -11.76 22.45 6.64
CA ILE A 83 -11.24 21.37 7.48
C ILE A 83 -10.18 20.61 6.68
N MET A 84 -9.01 20.40 7.29
CA MET A 84 -7.98 19.53 6.75
C MET A 84 -8.41 18.07 6.85
N CYS A 85 -8.35 17.37 5.73
CA CYS A 85 -8.75 15.99 5.58
C CYS A 85 -7.76 15.23 4.67
N VAL A 86 -8.01 13.94 4.51
CA VAL A 86 -7.38 13.05 3.55
C VAL A 86 -8.43 12.59 2.55
N PHE A 87 -8.13 12.67 1.25
CA PHE A 87 -9.03 12.14 0.23
C PHE A 87 -9.01 10.61 0.23
N ILE A 88 -10.18 9.98 0.37
CA ILE A 88 -10.30 8.51 0.44
C ILE A 88 -11.24 7.92 -0.62
N GLU A 89 -12.25 8.62 -1.12
CA GLU A 89 -13.17 8.01 -2.09
C GLU A 89 -13.94 9.05 -2.90
N TYR A 90 -14.39 8.69 -4.10
CA TYR A 90 -15.45 9.42 -4.80
C TYR A 90 -16.81 8.98 -4.25
N SER A 91 -17.60 9.91 -3.73
CA SER A 91 -18.89 9.59 -3.11
C SER A 91 -19.89 9.02 -4.13
N SER A 92 -20.52 7.90 -3.77
CA SER A 92 -21.56 7.23 -4.56
C SER A 92 -22.98 7.78 -4.31
N THR A 93 -23.21 8.38 -3.15
CA THR A 93 -24.54 8.86 -2.71
C THR A 93 -24.86 10.25 -3.23
N GLN A 94 -23.84 11.12 -3.28
CA GLN A 94 -23.96 12.50 -3.75
C GLN A 94 -22.72 12.92 -4.51
N LYS A 95 -22.86 13.95 -5.37
CA LYS A 95 -21.73 14.51 -6.11
C LYS A 95 -20.73 15.18 -5.16
N GLY A 96 -19.57 14.56 -4.99
CA GLY A 96 -18.48 15.10 -4.19
C GLY A 96 -17.40 14.08 -3.87
N TYR A 97 -16.51 14.46 -2.98
CA TYR A 97 -15.38 13.66 -2.51
C TYR A 97 -15.59 13.30 -1.05
N THR A 98 -15.34 12.04 -0.74
CA THR A 98 -15.28 11.51 0.61
C THR A 98 -13.91 11.84 1.20
N CYS A 99 -13.91 12.67 2.24
CA CYS A 99 -12.74 13.23 2.88
C CYS A 99 -12.71 12.77 4.34
N PHE A 100 -11.65 12.09 4.74
CA PHE A 100 -11.45 11.61 6.10
C PHE A 100 -10.69 12.65 6.93
N ASN A 101 -11.26 13.08 8.05
CA ASN A 101 -10.57 13.93 9.01
C ASN A 101 -9.81 13.04 10.02
N PRO A 102 -8.46 13.05 10.01
CA PRO A 102 -7.67 12.19 10.88
C PRO A 102 -7.69 12.62 12.35
N THR A 103 -7.98 13.88 12.64
CA THR A 103 -8.08 14.42 14.01
C THR A 103 -9.38 13.98 14.68
N THR A 104 -10.51 14.12 13.98
CA THR A 104 -11.84 13.79 14.53
C THR A 104 -12.25 12.35 14.25
N LYS A 105 -11.49 11.64 13.38
CA LYS A 105 -11.80 10.31 12.85
C LYS A 105 -13.17 10.24 12.16
N ARG A 106 -13.66 11.36 11.63
CA ARG A 106 -14.93 11.45 10.92
C ARG A 106 -14.72 11.55 9.41
N VAL A 107 -15.68 11.01 8.69
CA VAL A 107 -15.75 11.11 7.23
C VAL A 107 -16.73 12.21 6.86
N HIS A 108 -16.34 13.06 5.92
CA HIS A 108 -17.14 14.15 5.39
C HIS A 108 -17.23 14.04 3.88
N VAL A 109 -18.42 14.21 3.31
CA VAL A 109 -18.58 14.31 1.86
C VAL A 109 -18.72 15.79 1.50
N SER A 110 -17.81 16.30 0.68
CA SER A 110 -17.87 17.68 0.20
C SER A 110 -17.59 17.76 -1.29
N ARG A 111 -18.31 18.64 -1.97
CA ARG A 111 -18.12 18.94 -3.40
C ARG A 111 -17.04 19.99 -3.62
N GLU A 112 -16.85 20.87 -2.64
CA GLU A 112 -15.88 21.96 -2.67
C GLU A 112 -14.68 21.57 -1.80
N VAL A 113 -13.64 21.09 -2.49
CA VAL A 113 -12.43 20.57 -1.86
C VAL A 113 -11.21 21.08 -2.61
N LYS A 114 -10.23 21.60 -1.87
CA LYS A 114 -8.92 21.95 -2.42
C LYS A 114 -7.92 20.84 -2.12
N PHE A 115 -7.31 20.28 -3.17
CA PHE A 115 -6.37 19.17 -3.06
C PHE A 115 -4.93 19.66 -3.06
N VAL A 116 -4.10 19.06 -2.21
CA VAL A 116 -2.64 19.25 -2.18
C VAL A 116 -2.02 17.90 -2.50
N GLU A 117 -2.03 17.55 -3.79
CA GLU A 117 -1.74 16.20 -4.28
C GLU A 117 -0.29 15.77 -4.03
N GLU A 118 0.63 16.71 -3.89
CA GLU A 118 2.04 16.45 -3.58
C GLU A 118 2.23 15.91 -2.16
N LYS A 119 1.28 16.14 -1.24
CA LYS A 119 1.40 15.79 0.18
C LYS A 119 0.47 14.64 0.54
N GLY A 120 1.03 13.59 1.14
CA GLY A 120 0.26 12.57 1.86
C GLY A 120 0.19 12.90 3.36
N TYR A 121 -0.85 12.43 4.05
CA TYR A 121 -0.98 12.62 5.49
C TYR A 121 -0.20 11.59 6.32
N PHE A 122 -0.11 10.34 5.85
CA PHE A 122 0.40 9.20 6.62
C PHE A 122 1.93 9.04 6.56
N GLY A 123 2.65 10.06 6.12
CA GLY A 123 4.10 10.09 5.99
C GLY A 123 4.62 9.60 4.63
N THR A 124 5.82 10.04 4.27
CA THR A 124 6.59 9.48 3.16
C THR A 124 7.47 8.37 3.72
N LYS A 125 7.35 7.16 3.20
CA LYS A 125 8.38 6.15 3.45
C LYS A 125 9.62 6.61 2.69
N SER A 126 10.66 7.05 3.40
CA SER A 126 11.95 7.26 2.77
C SER A 126 12.50 5.89 2.37
N TRP A 127 13.22 5.84 1.25
CA TRP A 127 13.93 4.62 0.84
C TRP A 127 14.88 4.14 1.93
N ASP A 128 15.42 5.04 2.75
CA ASP A 128 16.28 4.73 3.89
C ASP A 128 15.58 3.86 4.94
N SER A 129 14.28 4.07 5.16
CA SER A 129 13.48 3.22 6.07
C SER A 129 13.22 1.82 5.51
N LEU A 130 13.29 1.64 4.19
CA LEU A 130 13.18 0.33 3.55
C LEU A 130 14.51 -0.41 3.58
N ILE A 131 15.63 0.30 3.51
CA ILE A 131 16.99 -0.27 3.61
C ILE A 131 17.17 -0.95 4.98
N ASP A 132 16.69 -0.36 6.07
CA ASP A 132 16.73 -0.95 7.41
C ASP A 132 15.87 -2.22 7.56
N LEU A 133 14.77 -2.31 6.80
CA LEU A 133 13.97 -3.53 6.78
C LEU A 133 14.66 -4.65 6.00
N THR A 134 15.46 -4.30 4.97
CA THR A 134 16.25 -5.27 4.21
C THR A 134 17.51 -5.74 4.94
N SER A 135 18.08 -4.93 5.83
CA SER A 135 19.20 -5.33 6.69
C SER A 135 18.76 -6.27 7.81
N SER A 136 17.49 -6.21 8.22
CA SER A 136 16.88 -7.07 9.25
C SER A 136 16.37 -8.42 8.72
N VAL A 137 16.46 -8.71 7.42
CA VAL A 137 16.16 -10.04 6.87
C VAL A 137 17.44 -10.87 6.87
N GLU A 138 17.72 -11.55 7.99
CA GLU A 138 18.92 -12.39 8.23
C GLU A 138 19.03 -13.65 7.36
N ASN A 139 18.47 -13.67 6.16
CA ASN A 139 18.68 -14.76 5.22
C ASN A 139 18.79 -14.19 3.80
N ALA A 140 19.77 -13.28 3.60
CA ALA A 140 20.24 -12.91 2.27
C ALA A 140 20.62 -14.15 1.41
N SER A 141 20.86 -15.30 2.06
CA SER A 141 20.98 -16.62 1.45
C SER A 141 19.71 -17.08 0.72
N THR A 142 18.52 -16.94 1.30
CA THR A 142 17.25 -17.37 0.68
C THR A 142 16.95 -16.54 -0.57
N LEU A 143 17.23 -15.23 -0.55
CA LEU A 143 17.08 -14.38 -1.73
C LEU A 143 18.11 -14.70 -2.82
N ARG A 144 19.37 -15.05 -2.46
CA ARG A 144 20.37 -15.53 -3.41
C ARG A 144 19.98 -16.85 -4.08
N VAL A 145 19.43 -17.79 -3.30
CA VAL A 145 18.95 -19.09 -3.82
C VAL A 145 17.81 -18.90 -4.81
N ILE A 146 16.86 -18.00 -4.52
CA ILE A 146 15.75 -17.68 -5.43
C ILE A 146 16.24 -16.96 -6.69
N LEU A 147 17.21 -16.04 -6.56
CA LEU A 147 17.82 -15.34 -7.69
C LEU A 147 18.64 -16.27 -8.60
N GLN A 148 19.31 -17.28 -8.06
CA GLN A 148 20.03 -18.29 -8.83
C GLN A 148 19.09 -19.23 -9.59
N GLY A 149 17.90 -19.52 -9.05
CA GLY A 149 16.89 -20.35 -9.72
C GLY A 149 16.19 -19.70 -10.93
N LEU A 150 16.41 -18.40 -11.16
CA LEU A 150 15.78 -17.64 -12.24
C LEU A 150 16.74 -17.30 -13.40
N ALA A 151 17.98 -17.78 -13.39
CA ALA A 151 18.91 -17.61 -14.50
C ALA A 151 18.73 -18.73 -15.55
N PRO A 152 18.45 -18.43 -16.83
CA PRO A 152 18.40 -19.43 -17.87
C PRO A 152 19.81 -19.70 -18.41
N GLY A 153 20.34 -20.92 -18.25
CA GLY A 153 21.44 -21.42 -19.09
C GLY A 153 22.57 -22.15 -18.38
N GLY A 154 22.48 -23.49 -18.40
CA GLY A 154 23.52 -24.47 -18.76
C GLY A 154 24.96 -24.38 -18.22
N GLY A 155 25.42 -25.44 -17.56
CA GLY A 155 26.83 -25.82 -17.49
C GLY A 155 27.19 -26.71 -16.29
N ASN A 156 27.20 -28.03 -16.48
CA ASN A 156 27.76 -29.01 -15.55
C ASN A 156 29.29 -29.05 -15.67
N VAL A 157 30.01 -29.06 -14.54
CA VAL A 157 31.29 -29.78 -14.39
C VAL A 157 31.35 -30.39 -12.98
N SER A 158 31.74 -31.66 -12.95
CA SER A 158 31.73 -32.59 -11.82
C SER A 158 33.05 -32.63 -11.04
N GLU A 159 33.03 -33.48 -9.99
CA GLU A 159 34.12 -34.09 -9.17
C GLU A 159 34.53 -33.33 -7.90
N HIS A 160 34.08 -33.77 -6.71
CA HIS A 160 34.54 -34.89 -5.86
C HIS A 160 35.89 -34.56 -5.18
N ILE A 161 36.01 -34.55 -3.84
CA ILE A 161 36.21 -35.65 -2.87
C ILE A 161 36.25 -34.97 -1.47
N ASP A 162 35.91 -35.50 -0.30
CA ASP A 162 35.12 -36.64 0.20
C ASP A 162 35.28 -36.64 1.75
N HIS A 163 34.37 -37.33 2.45
CA HIS A 163 34.47 -37.91 3.80
C HIS A 163 34.25 -37.03 5.05
N ASN A 164 33.03 -37.15 5.58
CA ASN A 164 32.75 -37.29 7.02
C ASN A 164 33.37 -38.59 7.54
N ASP A 165 33.79 -38.57 8.81
CA ASP A 165 33.54 -39.57 9.88
C ASP A 165 34.14 -38.93 11.15
N VAL A 166 33.54 -38.91 12.34
CA VAL A 166 33.06 -40.01 13.17
C VAL A 166 32.07 -39.44 14.20
N VAL A 167 30.96 -40.14 14.44
CA VAL A 167 30.24 -40.11 15.72
C VAL A 167 30.45 -41.48 16.35
N GLU A 168 31.09 -41.55 17.51
CA GLU A 168 30.87 -42.63 18.48
C GLU A 168 30.95 -42.07 19.91
N ASP A 169 29.98 -42.56 20.68
CA ASP A 169 29.61 -42.30 22.07
C ASP A 169 30.34 -43.33 22.95
N ASP A 170 30.82 -42.95 24.14
CA ASP A 170 30.86 -43.87 25.30
C ASP A 170 31.33 -43.18 26.61
N GLY A 171 30.42 -43.18 27.59
CA GLY A 171 30.62 -43.70 28.94
C GLY A 171 31.55 -42.98 29.94
N GLY A 172 30.98 -42.50 31.06
CA GLY A 172 31.78 -42.25 32.28
C GLY A 172 31.09 -41.50 33.41
N SER A 173 30.36 -42.22 34.26
CA SER A 173 29.76 -41.77 35.53
C SER A 173 30.81 -41.48 36.61
N CYS A 174 30.66 -40.37 37.36
CA CYS A 174 31.21 -40.19 38.71
C CYS A 174 30.22 -39.39 39.56
N ASN A 175 29.74 -40.00 40.64
CA ASN A 175 28.81 -39.46 41.61
C ASN A 175 29.53 -39.36 42.97
N ALA A 176 29.47 -38.23 43.68
CA ALA A 176 29.46 -38.16 45.16
C ALA A 176 29.54 -36.72 45.73
N ARG A 177 28.50 -36.36 46.50
CA ARG A 177 28.51 -35.75 47.86
C ARG A 177 28.86 -34.23 47.94
N VAL A 178 28.26 -33.37 48.78
CA VAL A 178 27.41 -33.52 49.99
C VAL A 178 26.85 -32.13 50.44
N GLN A 179 25.63 -32.16 51.02
CA GLN A 179 24.97 -31.34 52.08
C GLN A 179 24.74 -29.80 52.01
N GLU A 180 23.45 -29.49 52.22
CA GLU A 180 22.82 -28.58 53.20
C GLU A 180 23.40 -27.16 53.44
N ASN A 181 22.64 -26.15 53.01
CA ASN A 181 21.80 -25.32 53.90
C ASN A 181 20.83 -24.44 53.08
#